data_AF-A0A8S0H0K2-F1
#
_entry.id   AF-A0A8S0H0K2-F1
#
_cell.length_a   1.000
_cell.length_b   1.000
_cell.length_c   1.000
_cell.angle_alpha   90.00
_cell.angle_beta   90.00
_cell.angle_gamma   90.00
#
_symmetry.space_group_name_H-M   'P 1'
#
loop_
_entity.id
_entity.type
_entity.pdbx_description
1 polymer ?
#
loop_
_entity_poly.entity_id
_entity_poly.type
_entity_poly.pdbx_seq_one_letter_code
_entity_poly.pdbx_strand_id
1 'polypeptide(L)'
;MKVDPSEAVRSQDILKVVEQHFEIQALNTCGGTLLQFLLHGIAGNFKADDPQAMRVLRMLFDIEDGLIESGTLNSDFVIVAATPKQSEAVL
;
A
#
# COMPACT_ATOMS: atom_id res chain seq x y z
N MET A 1 8.21 13.35 18.16
CA MET A 1 8.98 12.73 17.07
C MET A 1 9.35 13.84 16.11
N LYS A 2 10.64 14.07 15.84
CA LYS A 2 11.09 15.11 14.91
C LYS A 2 11.16 14.44 13.54
N VAL A 3 10.18 14.74 12.68
CA VAL A 3 10.11 14.19 11.31
C VAL A 3 11.05 15.02 10.45
N ASP A 4 11.97 14.36 9.73
CA ASP A 4 12.78 15.04 8.73
C ASP A 4 11.92 15.31 7.49
N PRO A 5 11.64 16.57 7.12
CA PRO A 5 10.80 16.89 5.97
C PRO A 5 11.37 16.38 4.64
N SER A 6 12.65 15.97 4.60
CA SER A 6 13.27 15.38 3.40
C SER A 6 12.96 13.90 3.20
N GLU A 7 12.51 13.18 4.23
CA GLU A 7 12.33 11.72 4.18
C GLU A 7 11.26 11.29 3.17
N ALA A 8 10.19 12.08 3.01
CA ALA A 8 9.04 11.76 2.15
C ALA A 8 8.96 12.58 0.86
N VAL A 9 9.92 13.48 0.59
CA VAL A 9 9.81 14.47 -0.51
C VAL A 9 9.73 13.85 -1.92
N ARG A 10 10.17 12.60 -2.09
CA ARG A 10 10.16 11.86 -3.35
C ARG A 10 9.65 10.42 -3.21
N SER A 11 8.72 10.18 -2.29
CA SER A 11 8.13 8.84 -2.09
C SER A 11 7.52 8.27 -3.38
N GLN A 12 6.94 9.11 -4.24
CA GLN A 12 6.40 8.72 -5.54
C GLN A 12 7.45 8.11 -6.50
N ASP A 13 8.74 8.42 -6.33
CA ASP A 13 9.80 7.92 -7.19
C ASP A 13 10.34 6.56 -6.72
N ILE A 14 9.96 6.07 -5.53
CA ILE A 14 10.54 4.88 -4.92
C ILE A 14 10.36 3.66 -5.82
N LEU A 15 9.14 3.40 -6.32
CA LEU A 15 8.88 2.24 -7.17
C LEU A 15 9.72 2.27 -8.46
N LYS A 16 9.81 3.45 -9.08
CA LYS A 16 10.65 3.66 -10.27
C LYS A 16 12.12 3.34 -10.00
N VAL A 17 12.66 3.77 -8.85
CA VAL A 17 14.06 3.48 -8.48
C VAL A 17 14.24 2.00 -8.13
N VAL A 18 13.26 1.38 -7.46
CA VAL A 18 13.27 -0.06 -7.17
C VAL A 18 13.33 -0.86 -8.47
N GLU A 19 12.51 -0.54 -9.46
CA GLU A 19 12.53 -1.19 -10.79
C GLU A 19 13.88 -1.04 -11.52
N GLN A 20 14.64 0.03 -11.25
CA GLN A 20 15.95 0.24 -11.86
C GLN A 20 17.00 -0.72 -11.30
N HIS A 21 16.99 -0.94 -9.97
CA HIS A 21 18.06 -1.67 -9.28
C HIS A 21 17.71 -3.10 -8.86
N PHE A 22 16.43 -3.43 -8.79
CA PHE A 22 15.93 -4.72 -8.30
C PHE A 22 15.04 -5.41 -9.34
N GLU A 23 15.01 -6.73 -9.28
CA GLU A 23 14.03 -7.57 -9.92
C GLU A 23 12.86 -7.79 -8.95
N ILE A 24 11.69 -7.27 -9.29
CA ILE A 24 10.49 -7.35 -8.46
C ILE A 24 9.92 -8.77 -8.54
N GLN A 25 9.84 -9.43 -7.39
CA GLN A 25 9.28 -10.78 -7.24
C GLN A 25 7.80 -10.73 -6.85
N ALA A 26 7.41 -9.71 -6.07
CA ALA A 26 6.02 -9.45 -5.72
C ALA A 26 5.79 -7.95 -5.49
N LEU A 27 4.64 -7.45 -5.93
CA LEU A 27 4.17 -6.09 -5.68
C LEU A 27 2.70 -6.20 -5.25
N ASN A 28 2.44 -5.85 -4.00
CA ASN A 28 1.09 -5.88 -3.42
C ASN A 28 0.70 -4.48 -3.00
N THR A 29 -0.30 -3.90 -3.66
CA THR A 29 -0.94 -2.67 -3.22
C THR A 29 -1.76 -2.94 -1.96
N CYS A 30 -1.70 -2.04 -0.98
CA CYS A 30 -2.35 -2.22 0.32
C CYS A 30 -3.50 -1.23 0.57
N GLY A 31 -3.90 -0.47 -0.45
CA GLY A 31 -4.92 0.57 -0.35
C GLY A 31 -4.48 1.71 0.55
N GLY A 32 -5.39 2.14 1.42
CA GLY A 32 -5.17 3.25 2.36
C GLY A 32 -5.51 4.63 1.79
N THR A 33 -6.00 4.69 0.56
CA THR A 33 -6.38 5.92 -0.14
C THR A 33 -7.68 6.53 0.41
N LEU A 34 -8.63 5.67 0.79
CA LEU A 34 -9.92 6.07 1.36
C LEU A 34 -10.06 5.56 2.79
N LEU A 35 -9.80 4.27 3.03
CA LEU A 35 -10.09 3.62 4.30
C LEU A 35 -9.22 4.10 5.46
N GLN A 36 -7.98 4.52 5.19
CA GLN A 36 -7.11 5.12 6.22
C GLN A 36 -7.78 6.33 6.87
N PHE A 37 -8.39 7.20 6.05
CA PHE A 37 -9.03 8.42 6.53
C PHE A 37 -10.44 8.14 7.06
N LEU A 38 -11.20 7.28 6.37
CA LEU A 38 -12.55 6.92 6.78
C LEU A 38 -12.58 6.26 8.16
N LEU A 39 -11.64 5.36 8.42
CA LEU A 39 -11.56 4.61 9.68
C LEU A 39 -10.68 5.28 10.73
N HIS A 40 -10.12 6.45 10.43
CA HIS A 40 -9.27 7.18 11.36
C HIS A 40 -10.00 7.48 12.67
N GLY A 41 -9.46 6.99 13.79
CA GLY A 41 -10.04 7.17 15.13
C GLY A 41 -11.26 6.29 15.44
N ILE A 42 -11.79 5.53 14.47
CA ILE A 42 -12.98 4.68 14.67
C ILE A 42 -12.76 3.20 14.30
N ALA A 43 -11.61 2.85 13.71
CA ALA A 43 -11.27 1.46 13.38
C ALA A 43 -11.42 0.50 14.58
N GLY A 44 -11.12 0.97 15.78
CA GLY A 44 -11.25 0.20 17.03
C GLY A 44 -12.70 -0.15 17.42
N ASN A 45 -13.71 0.47 16.80
CA ASN A 45 -15.11 0.11 17.02
C ASN A 45 -15.48 -1.23 16.36
N PHE A 46 -14.71 -1.67 15.35
CA PHE A 46 -14.94 -2.93 14.66
C PHE A 46 -14.29 -4.08 15.43
N LYS A 47 -15.10 -4.71 16.29
CA LYS A 47 -14.63 -5.83 17.12
C LYS A 47 -14.76 -7.15 16.38
N ALA A 48 -13.75 -8.00 16.51
CA ALA A 48 -13.69 -9.30 15.85
C ALA A 48 -14.80 -10.27 16.32
N ASP A 49 -15.36 -10.04 17.50
CA ASP A 49 -16.48 -10.82 18.08
C ASP A 49 -17.86 -10.34 17.63
N ASP A 50 -17.95 -9.27 16.84
CA ASP A 50 -19.19 -8.78 16.21
C ASP A 50 -19.19 -9.13 14.70
N PRO A 51 -19.92 -10.19 14.28
CA PRO A 51 -19.97 -10.59 12.89
C PRO A 51 -20.57 -9.54 11.96
N GLN A 52 -21.49 -8.69 12.44
CA GLN A 52 -22.10 -7.66 11.60
C GLN A 52 -21.12 -6.52 11.35
N ALA A 53 -20.42 -6.07 12.38
CA ALA A 53 -19.35 -5.09 12.22
C ALA A 53 -18.28 -5.60 11.24
N MET A 54 -17.85 -6.85 11.36
CA MET A 54 -16.86 -7.44 10.45
C MET A 54 -17.39 -7.59 9.02
N ARG A 55 -18.69 -7.83 8.81
CA ARG A 55 -19.29 -7.85 7.47
C ARG A 55 -19.28 -6.48 6.81
N VAL A 56 -19.61 -5.42 7.56
CA VAL A 56 -19.53 -4.04 7.07
C VAL A 56 -18.08 -3.69 6.75
N LEU A 57 -17.14 -4.04 7.63
CA LEU A 57 -15.72 -3.78 7.41
C LEU A 57 -15.19 -4.48 6.14
N ARG A 58 -15.58 -5.74 5.91
CA ARG A 58 -15.23 -6.45 4.67
C ARG A 58 -15.81 -5.79 3.43
N MET A 59 -17.08 -5.38 3.47
CA MET A 59 -17.69 -4.63 2.37
C MET A 59 -16.92 -3.36 2.06
N LEU A 60 -16.44 -2.64 3.07
CA LEU A 60 -15.62 -1.44 2.88
C LEU A 60 -14.28 -1.77 2.20
N PHE A 61 -13.62 -2.86 2.59
CA PHE A 61 -12.40 -3.35 1.90
C PHE A 61 -12.69 -3.70 0.45
N ASP A 62 -13.72 -4.51 0.18
CA ASP A 62 -14.07 -4.94 -1.18
C ASP A 62 -14.36 -3.73 -2.11
N ILE A 63 -14.95 -2.66 -1.57
CA ILE A 63 -15.21 -1.42 -2.33
C ILE A 63 -13.89 -0.69 -2.65
N GLU A 64 -13.00 -0.49 -1.68
CA GLU A 64 -11.71 0.17 -1.93
C GLU A 64 -10.85 -0.65 -2.90
N ASP A 65 -10.77 -1.96 -2.69
CA ASP A 65 -10.02 -2.89 -3.55
C ASP A 65 -10.57 -2.84 -4.98
N GLY A 66 -11.89 -2.91 -5.17
CA GLY A 66 -12.51 -2.82 -6.50
C GLY A 66 -12.25 -1.47 -7.19
N LEU A 67 -12.21 -0.37 -6.44
CA LEU A 67 -11.86 0.95 -6.99
C LEU A 67 -10.39 1.04 -7.40
N ILE A 68 -9.49 0.41 -6.65
CA ILE A 68 -8.06 0.32 -6.99
C ILE A 68 -7.83 -0.56 -8.21
N GLU A 69 -8.44 -1.76 -8.23
CA GLU A 69 -8.34 -2.69 -9.35
C GLU A 69 -8.88 -2.11 -10.66
N SER A 70 -9.94 -1.30 -10.58
CA SER A 70 -10.49 -0.59 -11.75
C SER A 70 -9.63 0.59 -12.23
N GLY A 71 -8.61 0.99 -11.46
CA GLY A 71 -7.80 2.18 -11.72
C GLY A 71 -8.51 3.51 -11.42
N THR A 72 -9.69 3.47 -10.77
CA THR A 72 -10.41 4.68 -10.35
C THR A 72 -9.69 5.38 -9.20
N LEU A 73 -9.04 4.61 -8.33
CA LEU A 73 -8.19 5.10 -7.25
C LEU A 73 -6.77 4.52 -7.39
N ASN A 74 -5.77 5.33 -7.07
CA ASN A 74 -4.40 4.84 -6.87
C ASN A 74 -4.23 4.38 -5.42
N SER A 75 -3.42 3.35 -5.18
CA SER A 75 -3.06 2.91 -3.83
C SER A 75 -1.96 3.78 -3.25
N ASP A 76 -2.17 4.32 -2.04
CA ASP A 76 -1.14 5.12 -1.34
C ASP A 76 -0.04 4.26 -0.70
N PHE A 77 -0.34 3.00 -0.39
CA PHE A 77 0.63 2.05 0.17
C PHE A 77 0.89 0.87 -0.75
N VAL A 78 2.13 0.39 -0.73
CA VAL A 78 2.58 -0.78 -1.49
C VAL A 78 3.64 -1.54 -0.72
N ILE A 79 3.56 -2.86 -0.75
CA ILE A 79 4.60 -3.76 -0.27
C ILE A 79 5.26 -4.38 -1.49
N VAL A 80 6.59 -4.22 -1.57
CA VAL A 80 7.40 -4.78 -2.66
C VAL A 80 8.40 -5.77 -2.09
N ALA A 81 8.41 -6.99 -2.65
CA ALA A 81 9.47 -7.96 -2.45
C ALA A 81 10.30 -8.03 -3.72
N ALA A 82 11.60 -7.80 -3.62
CA ALA A 82 12.49 -7.73 -4.77
C ALA A 82 13.89 -8.27 -4.45
N THR A 83 14.57 -8.80 -5.45
CA THR A 83 15.96 -9.27 -5.37
C THR A 83 16.87 -8.29 -6.10
N PRO A 84 18.13 -8.07 -5.65
CA PRO A 84 19.06 -7.23 -6.40
C PRO A 84 19.24 -7.75 -7.83
N LYS A 85 19.25 -6.87 -8.83
CA LYS A 85 19.63 -7.29 -10.18
C LYS A 85 21.08 -7.78 -10.17
N GLN A 86 21.36 -8.88 -10.87
CA GLN A 86 22.73 -9.29 -11.09
C GLN A 86 23.40 -8.18 -11.91
N SER A 87 24.49 -7.61 -11.38
CA SER A 87 25.38 -6.78 -12.19
C SER A 87 25.86 -7.67 -13.34
N GLU A 88 25.69 -7.23 -14.58
CA GLU A 88 26.47 -7.81 -15.66
C GLU A 88 27.95 -7.71 -15.24
N ALA A 89 28.57 -8.87 -15.00
CA ALA A 89 30.00 -8.93 -14.81
C ALA A 89 30.60 -8.48 -16.14
N VAL A 90 31.16 -7.27 -16.14
CA VAL A 90 31.93 -6.77 -17.28
C VAL A 90 33.04 -7.79 -17.56
N LEU A 91 32.90 -8.51 -18.67
CA LEU A 91 33.93 -9.41 -19.22
C LEU A 91 35.12 -8.60 -19.75
#